data_AF-K1XPJ1-F1
#
_entry.id   AF-K1XPJ1-F1
#
_cell.length_a   1.000
_cell.length_b   1.000
_cell.length_c   1.000
_cell.angle_alpha   90.00
_cell.angle_beta   90.00
_cell.angle_gamma   90.00
#
_symmetry.space_group_name_H-M   'P 1'
#
loop_
_entity.id
_entity.type
_entity.pdbx_description
1 polymer ?
#
loop_
_entity_poly.entity_id
_entity_poly.type
_entity_poly.pdbx_seq_one_letter_code
_entity_poly.pdbx_strand_id
1 'polypeptide(L)'
;MDIEAIFEKIISNLGKHGFPAKKVSFPKQSIENFVKKHDYDLTDVLDELHLNKDIYYKINDNQIIFSKTEFNEEKETKEDIDLSKLKNMDPSILKQQAESMMKNMSPEELNEIQRKFENLSSEEKQKIFEMAKNMGLS
;
A
#
# COMPACT_ATOMS: atom_id res chain seq x y z
N MET A 1 3.52 30.78 15.73
CA MET A 1 2.66 30.15 14.71
C MET A 1 1.79 29.20 15.48
N ASP A 2 0.49 29.32 15.34
CA ASP A 2 -0.47 28.40 15.93
C ASP A 2 -0.41 27.03 15.22
N ILE A 3 -0.94 26.02 15.90
CA ILE A 3 -0.86 24.63 15.45
C ILE A 3 -1.61 24.39 14.13
N GLU A 4 -2.70 25.11 13.88
CA GLU A 4 -3.44 25.04 12.62
C GLU A 4 -2.58 25.51 11.44
N ALA A 5 -1.86 26.63 11.59
CA ALA A 5 -0.92 27.10 10.57
C ALA A 5 0.25 26.13 10.34
N ILE A 6 0.64 25.33 11.34
CA ILE A 6 1.61 24.23 11.18
C ILE A 6 1.00 23.10 10.34
N PHE A 7 -0.23 22.70 10.63
CA PHE A 7 -0.94 21.67 9.86
C PHE A 7 -1.10 22.07 8.40
N GLU A 8 -1.54 23.29 8.11
CA GLU A 8 -1.68 23.78 6.75
C GLU A 8 -0.36 23.74 5.97
N LYS A 9 0.75 24.11 6.63
CA LYS A 9 2.08 24.03 6.02
C LYS A 9 2.52 22.60 5.73
N ILE A 10 2.30 21.69 6.67
CA ILE A 10 2.61 20.27 6.49
C ILE A 10 1.76 19.73 5.33
N ILE A 11 0.44 19.87 5.39
CA ILE A 11 -0.51 19.36 4.39
C ILE A 11 -0.24 19.96 3.00
N SER A 12 0.01 21.27 2.91
CA SER A 12 0.37 21.93 1.65
C SER A 12 1.65 21.32 1.07
N ASN A 13 2.65 21.05 1.91
CA ASN A 13 3.87 20.40 1.48
C ASN A 13 3.63 18.95 1.05
N LEU A 14 2.81 18.18 1.79
CA LEU A 14 2.42 16.83 1.37
C LEU A 14 1.74 16.87 -0.02
N GLY A 15 0.82 17.83 -0.23
CA GLY A 15 0.07 18.00 -1.47
C GLY A 15 0.94 18.24 -2.69
N LYS A 16 2.00 19.04 -2.56
CA LYS A 16 3.01 19.25 -3.63
C LYS A 16 3.69 17.95 -4.05
N HIS A 17 3.74 16.97 -3.16
CA HIS A 17 4.35 15.67 -3.40
C HIS A 17 3.31 14.58 -3.73
N GLY A 18 2.04 14.94 -3.94
CA GLY A 18 0.98 14.04 -4.43
C GLY A 18 0.07 13.44 -3.36
N PHE A 19 0.13 13.93 -2.11
CA PHE A 19 -0.87 13.63 -1.10
C PHE A 19 -2.22 14.32 -1.43
N PRO A 20 -3.38 13.73 -1.12
CA PRO A 20 -3.60 12.43 -0.49
C PRO A 20 -3.64 11.23 -1.46
N ALA A 21 -3.47 11.45 -2.77
CA ALA A 21 -3.60 10.39 -3.77
C ALA A 21 -2.56 9.27 -3.60
N LYS A 22 -1.38 9.58 -3.06
CA LYS A 22 -0.36 8.60 -2.70
C LYS A 22 0.23 8.88 -1.32
N LYS A 23 0.89 7.87 -0.75
CA LYS A 23 1.72 8.01 0.44
C LYS A 23 2.90 8.94 0.14
N VAL A 24 3.25 9.80 1.09
CA VAL A 24 4.37 10.74 0.97
C VAL A 24 5.28 10.57 2.16
N SER A 25 6.59 10.46 1.92
CA SER A 25 7.59 10.40 2.98
C SER A 25 8.45 11.65 3.01
N PHE A 26 8.81 12.07 4.22
CA PHE A 26 9.75 13.16 4.46
C PHE A 26 10.81 12.74 5.48
N PRO A 27 12.02 13.33 5.44
CA PRO A 27 13.03 13.10 6.46
C PRO A 27 12.49 13.51 7.83
N LYS A 28 12.59 12.61 8.82
CA LYS A 28 12.09 12.84 10.19
C LYS A 28 12.65 14.14 10.77
N GLN A 29 13.96 14.30 10.65
CA GLN A 29 14.69 15.47 11.16
C GLN A 29 14.20 16.79 10.55
N SER A 30 13.74 16.79 9.29
CA SER A 30 13.20 18.00 8.65
C SER A 30 11.89 18.45 9.29
N ILE A 31 10.99 17.50 9.60
CA ILE A 31 9.73 17.82 10.26
C ILE A 31 9.96 18.14 11.74
N GLU A 32 10.81 17.39 12.43
CA GLU A 32 11.19 17.64 13.83
C GLU A 32 11.76 19.05 14.03
N ASN A 33 12.71 19.48 13.17
CA ASN A 33 13.27 20.82 13.23
C ASN A 33 12.21 21.91 12.94
N PHE A 34 11.27 21.62 12.04
CA PHE A 34 10.22 22.57 11.67
C PHE A 34 9.23 22.80 12.82
N VAL A 35 8.76 21.74 13.48
CA VAL A 35 7.82 21.85 14.61
C VAL A 35 8.51 22.40 15.86
N LYS A 36 9.74 21.97 16.14
CA LYS A 36 10.54 22.46 17.27
C LYS A 36 10.87 23.95 17.17
N LYS A 37 11.06 24.47 15.95
CA LYS A 37 11.22 25.92 15.70
C LYS A 37 9.99 26.74 16.15
N HIS A 38 8.85 26.09 16.32
CA HIS A 38 7.60 26.70 16.74
C HIS A 38 7.16 26.25 18.14
N ASP A 39 8.07 25.68 18.94
CA ASP A 39 7.84 25.21 20.31
C ASP A 39 6.82 24.07 20.45
N TYR A 40 6.71 23.22 19.42
CA TYR A 40 5.89 22.00 19.45
C TYR A 40 6.74 20.73 19.42
N ASP A 41 6.26 19.68 20.10
CA ASP A 41 6.82 18.32 19.96
C ASP A 41 6.35 17.66 18.66
N LEU A 42 7.21 16.83 18.08
CA LEU A 42 6.88 16.09 16.87
C LEU A 42 5.72 15.11 17.09
N THR A 43 5.72 14.40 18.21
CA THR A 43 4.71 13.38 18.52
C THR A 43 3.36 14.03 18.69
N ASP A 44 3.28 15.10 19.50
CA ASP A 44 2.03 15.84 19.72
C ASP A 44 1.43 16.36 18.41
N VAL A 45 2.27 16.93 17.53
CA VAL A 45 1.81 17.45 16.23
C VAL A 45 1.30 16.32 15.32
N LEU A 46 1.95 15.15 15.33
CA LEU A 46 1.54 14.01 14.52
C LEU A 46 0.25 13.37 15.06
N ASP A 47 0.12 13.23 16.37
CA ASP A 47 -1.08 12.75 17.04
C ASP A 47 -2.26 13.68 16.75
N GLU A 48 -2.08 14.99 16.86
CA GLU A 48 -3.13 15.95 16.53
C GLU A 48 -3.45 15.98 15.02
N LEU A 49 -2.48 15.78 14.14
CA LEU A 49 -2.73 15.62 12.69
C LEU A 49 -3.61 14.39 12.43
N HIS A 50 -3.36 13.29 13.14
CA HIS A 50 -4.17 12.09 13.05
C HIS A 50 -5.59 12.33 13.57
N LEU A 51 -5.73 12.88 14.78
CA LEU A 51 -7.02 13.09 15.44
C LEU A 51 -7.89 14.15 14.72
N ASN A 52 -7.30 15.26 14.29
CA ASN A 52 -8.05 16.41 13.77
C ASN A 52 -8.14 16.46 12.25
N LYS A 53 -7.17 15.89 11.51
CA LYS A 53 -7.11 15.95 10.04
C LYS A 53 -7.28 14.59 9.38
N ASP A 54 -7.45 13.52 10.16
CA ASP A 54 -7.63 12.15 9.67
C ASP A 54 -6.46 11.76 8.74
N ILE A 55 -5.23 12.09 9.17
CA ILE A 55 -3.98 11.78 8.47
C ILE A 55 -3.19 10.78 9.30
N TYR A 56 -2.97 9.60 8.73
CA TYR A 56 -2.18 8.57 9.36
C TYR A 56 -0.71 8.79 9.09
N TYR A 57 0.13 8.42 10.05
CA TYR A 57 1.57 8.48 9.90
C TYR A 57 2.27 7.23 10.41
N LYS A 58 3.45 6.94 9.84
CA LYS A 58 4.36 5.90 10.31
C LYS A 58 5.76 6.49 10.41
N ILE A 59 6.37 6.35 11.59
CA ILE A 59 7.75 6.75 11.84
C ILE A 59 8.65 5.54 11.60
N ASN A 60 9.59 5.67 10.69
CA ASN A 60 10.72 4.75 10.53
C ASN A 60 12.00 5.43 11.07
N ASP A 61 13.16 4.77 10.99
CA ASP A 61 14.42 5.29 11.55
C ASP A 61 14.75 6.73 11.10
N ASN A 62 14.61 7.03 9.81
CA ASN A 62 15.02 8.31 9.24
C ASN A 62 13.90 9.13 8.58
N GLN A 63 12.68 8.59 8.50
CA GLN A 63 11.60 9.17 7.71
C GLN A 63 10.25 9.02 8.41
N ILE A 64 9.35 9.96 8.10
CA ILE A 64 7.94 9.90 8.47
C ILE A 64 7.14 9.74 7.18
N ILE A 65 6.32 8.70 7.11
CA ILE A 65 5.44 8.40 5.98
C ILE A 65 4.03 8.84 6.36
N PHE A 66 3.38 9.62 5.50
CA PHE A 66 2.01 10.09 5.65
C PHE A 66 1.07 9.37 4.68
N SER A 67 -0.14 9.06 5.14
CA SER A 67 -1.16 8.32 4.40
C SER A 67 -2.56 8.80 4.76
N LYS A 68 -3.51 8.67 3.82
CA LYS A 68 -4.94 8.90 4.09
C LYS A 68 -5.64 7.66 4.66
N THR A 69 -4.93 6.53 4.72
CA THR A 69 -5.38 5.26 5.29
C THR A 69 -4.41 4.75 6.35
N GLU A 70 -4.91 3.96 7.30
CA GLU A 70 -4.12 3.31 8.35
C GLU A 70 -2.96 2.47 7.80
N PHE A 71 -1.92 2.35 8.62
CA PHE A 71 -0.82 1.43 8.38
C PHE A 71 -1.15 0.10 9.06
N ASN A 72 -1.88 -0.77 8.37
CA ASN A 72 -2.03 -2.15 8.84
C ASN A 72 -0.65 -2.83 8.74
N GLU A 73 -0.22 -3.55 9.79
CA GLU A 73 1.05 -4.31 9.83
C GLU A 73 1.05 -5.56 8.92
N GLU A 74 0.18 -5.58 7.92
CA GLU A 74 0.10 -6.63 6.93
C GLU A 74 0.92 -6.22 5.72
N LYS A 75 1.98 -7.00 5.50
CA LYS A 75 2.95 -6.99 4.39
C LYS A 75 2.54 -6.08 3.22
N GLU A 76 3.43 -5.18 2.82
CA GLU A 76 3.44 -4.57 1.49
C GLU A 76 3.38 -5.65 0.39
N THR A 77 2.17 -6.08 0.05
CA THR A 77 1.81 -6.57 -1.26
C THR A 77 1.12 -5.42 -1.95
N LYS A 78 1.73 -4.99 -3.05
CA LYS A 78 1.20 -4.02 -4.01
C LYS A 78 -0.28 -4.27 -4.26
N GLU A 79 -1.04 -3.19 -4.22
CA GLU A 79 -2.47 -3.10 -4.53
C GLU A 79 -3.35 -3.97 -3.64
N ASP A 80 -4.14 -3.29 -2.80
CA ASP A 80 -5.27 -3.86 -2.08
C ASP A 80 -6.24 -4.47 -3.11
N ILE A 81 -6.02 -5.75 -3.44
CA ILE A 81 -7.01 -6.56 -4.14
C ILE A 81 -8.09 -6.79 -3.08
N ASP A 82 -9.05 -5.89 -3.05
CA ASP A 82 -10.28 -6.05 -2.30
C ASP A 82 -10.99 -7.31 -2.84
N LEU A 83 -10.80 -8.46 -2.17
CA LEU A 83 -11.37 -9.74 -2.57
C LEU A 83 -12.91 -9.67 -2.69
N SER A 84 -13.55 -8.69 -2.04
CA SER A 84 -14.99 -8.43 -2.14
C SER A 84 -15.38 -7.87 -3.51
N LYS A 85 -14.46 -7.19 -4.22
CA LYS A 85 -14.63 -6.70 -5.60
C LYS A 85 -14.35 -7.78 -6.65
N LEU A 86 -13.48 -8.75 -6.35
CA LEU A 86 -13.25 -9.90 -7.24
C LEU A 86 -14.53 -10.73 -7.44
N LYS A 87 -15.38 -10.81 -6.41
CA LYS A 87 -16.60 -11.61 -6.44
C LYS A 87 -17.66 -11.11 -7.44
N ASN A 88 -17.55 -9.85 -7.86
CA ASN A 88 -18.44 -9.19 -8.83
C ASN A 88 -17.70 -8.70 -10.08
N MET A 89 -16.43 -9.07 -10.27
CA MET A 89 -15.65 -8.67 -11.43
C MET A 89 -15.95 -9.59 -12.62
N ASP A 90 -16.02 -9.00 -13.81
CA ASP A 90 -16.17 -9.75 -15.04
C ASP A 90 -14.96 -10.70 -15.24
N PRO A 91 -15.17 -11.98 -15.58
CA PRO A 91 -14.10 -12.96 -15.81
C PRO A 91 -13.04 -12.48 -16.82
N SER A 92 -13.43 -11.62 -17.76
CA SER A 92 -12.52 -11.06 -18.77
C SER A 92 -11.48 -10.12 -18.16
N ILE A 93 -11.87 -9.34 -17.14
CA ILE A 93 -10.96 -8.40 -16.47
C ILE A 93 -9.99 -9.14 -15.56
N LEU A 94 -10.46 -10.20 -14.88
CA LEU A 94 -9.60 -11.07 -14.08
C LEU A 94 -8.52 -11.74 -14.93
N LYS A 95 -8.90 -12.22 -16.12
CA LYS A 95 -7.95 -12.80 -17.07
C LYS A 95 -6.87 -11.81 -17.50
N GLN A 96 -7.25 -10.59 -17.86
CA GLN A 96 -6.29 -9.56 -18.26
C GLN A 96 -5.31 -9.20 -17.13
N GLN A 97 -5.81 -9.15 -15.89
CA GLN A 97 -4.98 -8.87 -14.72
C GLN A 97 -4.01 -10.03 -14.44
N ALA A 98 -4.48 -11.28 -14.50
CA ALA A 98 -3.64 -12.47 -14.36
C ALA A 98 -2.55 -12.53 -15.46
N GLU A 99 -2.91 -12.25 -16.71
CA GLU A 99 -1.97 -12.18 -17.83
C GLU A 99 -0.93 -11.08 -17.63
N SER A 100 -1.34 -9.91 -17.13
CA SER A 100 -0.42 -8.79 -16.84
C SER A 100 0.53 -9.11 -15.69
N MET A 101 0.05 -9.80 -14.65
CA MET A 101 0.91 -10.27 -13.57
C MET A 101 1.95 -11.27 -14.09
N MET A 102 1.54 -12.27 -14.87
CA MET A 102 2.46 -13.25 -15.46
C MET A 102 3.47 -12.61 -16.41
N LYS A 103 3.06 -11.62 -17.22
CA LYS A 103 3.97 -10.89 -18.12
C LYS A 103 5.02 -10.06 -17.40
N ASN A 104 4.71 -9.59 -16.18
CA ASN A 104 5.62 -8.80 -15.37
C ASN A 104 6.43 -9.64 -14.37
N MET A 105 6.23 -10.97 -14.35
CA MET A 105 7.05 -11.88 -13.54
C MET A 105 8.37 -12.20 -14.23
N SER A 106 9.41 -12.37 -13.43
CA SER A 106 10.72 -12.78 -13.92
C SER A 106 10.70 -14.25 -14.34
N PRO A 107 11.58 -14.68 -15.29
CA PRO A 107 11.68 -16.07 -15.69
C PRO A 107 11.99 -17.04 -14.54
N GLU A 108 12.72 -16.58 -13.52
CA GLU A 108 13.02 -17.35 -12.31
C GLU A 108 11.78 -17.59 -11.45
N GLU A 109 10.92 -16.58 -11.31
CA GLU A 109 9.67 -16.68 -10.56
C GLU A 109 8.67 -17.61 -11.25
N LEU A 110 8.58 -17.52 -12.59
CA LEU A 110 7.75 -18.44 -13.39
C LEU A 110 8.24 -19.89 -13.26
N ASN A 111 9.55 -20.12 -13.28
CA ASN A 111 10.13 -21.45 -13.08
C ASN A 111 9.85 -21.99 -11.68
N GLU A 112 9.90 -21.14 -10.65
CA GLU A 112 9.59 -21.57 -9.28
C GLU A 112 8.12 -21.97 -9.14
N ILE A 113 7.20 -21.21 -9.75
CA ILE A 113 5.77 -21.54 -9.77
C ILE A 113 5.55 -22.87 -10.51
N GLN A 114 6.20 -23.08 -11.65
CA GLN A 114 6.11 -24.34 -12.39
C GLN A 114 6.60 -25.51 -11.55
N ARG A 115 7.78 -25.39 -10.92
CA ARG A 115 8.31 -26.44 -10.05
C ARG A 115 7.41 -26.73 -8.87
N LYS A 116 6.85 -25.70 -8.23
CA LYS A 116 5.88 -25.87 -7.15
C LYS A 116 4.66 -26.63 -7.66
N PHE A 117 4.09 -26.22 -8.80
CA PHE A 117 2.97 -26.90 -9.42
C PHE A 117 3.27 -28.36 -9.77
N GLU A 118 4.45 -28.66 -10.30
CA GLU A 118 4.87 -30.03 -10.60
C GLU A 118 4.98 -30.90 -9.35
N ASN A 119 5.43 -30.34 -8.23
CA ASN A 119 5.57 -31.02 -6.95
C ASN A 119 4.26 -31.17 -6.16
N LEU A 120 3.15 -30.56 -6.61
CA LEU A 120 1.86 -30.74 -5.98
C LEU A 120 1.28 -32.14 -6.24
N SER A 121 0.49 -32.62 -5.28
CA SER A 121 -0.27 -33.86 -5.43
C SER A 121 -1.35 -33.72 -6.52
N SER A 122 -1.82 -34.85 -7.05
CA SER A 122 -2.86 -34.87 -8.10
C SER A 122 -4.14 -34.15 -7.67
N GLU A 123 -4.52 -34.22 -6.39
CA GLU A 123 -5.69 -33.51 -5.85
C GLU A 123 -5.48 -31.99 -5.81
N GLU A 124 -4.29 -31.53 -5.43
CA GLU A 124 -3.98 -30.11 -5.38
C GLU A 124 -3.90 -29.50 -6.78
N LYS A 125 -3.34 -30.24 -7.75
CA LYS A 125 -3.35 -29.86 -9.17
C LYS A 125 -4.78 -29.72 -9.70
N GLN A 126 -5.67 -30.66 -9.36
CA GLN A 126 -7.08 -30.59 -9.77
C GLN A 126 -7.79 -29.38 -9.17
N LYS A 127 -7.59 -29.07 -7.89
CA LYS A 127 -8.18 -27.88 -7.25
C LYS A 127 -7.74 -26.58 -7.92
N ILE A 128 -6.46 -26.46 -8.28
CA ILE A 128 -5.94 -25.30 -9.01
C ILE A 128 -6.56 -25.21 -10.41
N PHE A 129 -6.68 -26.34 -11.10
CA PHE A 129 -7.30 -26.39 -12.43
C PHE A 129 -8.79 -26.01 -12.39
N GLU A 130 -9.55 -26.51 -11.41
CA GLU A 130 -10.95 -26.13 -11.21
C GLU A 130 -11.10 -24.66 -10.87
N MET A 131 -10.22 -24.11 -10.03
CA MET A 131 -10.19 -22.67 -9.73
C MET A 131 -9.93 -21.85 -11.01
N ALA A 132 -8.92 -22.22 -11.80
CA ALA A 132 -8.60 -21.54 -13.07
C ALA A 132 -9.77 -21.61 -14.07
N LYS A 133 -10.42 -22.77 -14.17
CA LYS A 133 -11.61 -22.96 -15.03
C LYS A 133 -12.79 -22.10 -14.56
N ASN A 134 -13.06 -22.05 -13.26
CA ASN A 134 -14.11 -21.21 -12.69
C ASN A 134 -13.82 -19.71 -12.89
N MET A 135 -12.56 -19.34 -13.07
CA MET A 135 -12.13 -17.97 -13.40
C MET A 135 -12.12 -17.69 -14.91
N GLY A 136 -12.54 -18.62 -15.76
CA GLY A 136 -12.61 -18.44 -17.22
C GLY A 136 -11.25 -18.47 -17.93
N LEU A 137 -10.25 -19.11 -17.32
CA LEU A 137 -8.89 -19.23 -17.86
C LEU A 137 -8.68 -20.48 -18.73
N SER A 138 -9.75 -21.21 -19.07
CA SER A 138 -9.72 -22.44 -19.90
C SER A 138 -9.74 -22.17 -21.40
#